data_AF-A0A9P0CZD9-F1
#
_entry.id   AF-A0A9P0CZD9-F1
#
_cell.length_a   1.000
_cell.length_b   1.000
_cell.length_c   1.000
_cell.angle_alpha   90.00
_cell.angle_beta   90.00
_cell.angle_gamma   90.00
#
_symmetry.space_group_name_H-M   'P 1'
#
loop_
_entity.id
_entity.type
_entity.pdbx_description
1 polymer ?
#
loop_
_entity_poly.entity_id
_entity_poly.type
_entity_poly.pdbx_seq_one_letter_code
_entity_poly.pdbx_strand_id
1 'polypeptide(L)'
;MYVFPNLEVNINNAEWLYERAVLSPKNEWVNKINKKILDMIVGDSKVYSSIDTVIANNDSTYPVEFLNYLELTGVPSHKLELKVGVTVLLMRNFDAPRLCNGTRQ
;
A
#
# COMPACT_ATOMS: atom_id res chain seq x y z
N MET A 1 -9.49 -6.79 -17.20
CA MET A 1 -9.25 -6.96 -15.75
C MET A 1 -10.56 -6.69 -15.05
N TYR A 2 -11.10 -7.67 -14.33
CA TYR A 2 -12.41 -7.53 -13.68
C TYR A 2 -12.22 -6.75 -12.38
N VAL A 3 -12.65 -5.49 -12.38
CA VAL A 3 -12.70 -4.66 -11.15
C VAL A 3 -14.05 -4.94 -10.47
N PHE A 4 -14.10 -4.91 -9.14
CA PHE A 4 -15.23 -5.39 -8.34
C PHE A 4 -16.60 -4.98 -8.93
N PRO A 5 -17.54 -5.92 -9.13
CA PRO A 5 -18.87 -5.57 -9.60
C PRO A 5 -19.54 -4.66 -8.58
N ASN A 6 -20.23 -3.61 -9.04
CA ASN A 6 -20.89 -2.61 -8.17
C ASN A 6 -19.93 -1.86 -7.22
N LEU A 7 -18.66 -1.69 -7.58
CA LEU A 7 -17.70 -0.92 -6.78
C LEU A 7 -18.22 0.49 -6.46
N GLU A 8 -18.79 1.20 -7.44
CA GLU A 8 -19.29 2.57 -7.26
C GLU A 8 -20.39 2.65 -6.18
N VAL A 9 -21.21 1.62 -6.06
CA VAL A 9 -22.28 1.53 -5.06
C VAL A 9 -21.72 1.20 -3.67
N ASN A 10 -20.64 0.42 -3.62
CA ASN A 10 -20.10 -0.12 -2.37
C ASN A 10 -18.78 0.51 -1.93
N ILE A 11 -18.30 1.56 -2.61
CA ILE A 11 -16.98 2.15 -2.36
C ILE A 11 -16.83 2.70 -0.94
N ASN A 12 -17.93 3.14 -0.32
CA ASN A 12 -17.95 3.63 1.06
C ASN A 12 -18.33 2.53 2.09
N ASN A 13 -18.52 1.29 1.64
CA ASN A 13 -18.79 0.14 2.51
C ASN A 13 -17.47 -0.59 2.80
N ALA A 14 -16.86 -0.26 3.95
CA ALA A 14 -15.57 -0.82 4.37
C ALA A 14 -15.62 -2.36 4.52
N GLU A 15 -16.70 -2.91 5.03
CA GLU A 15 -16.87 -4.37 5.19
C GLU A 15 -16.92 -5.07 3.82
N TRP A 16 -17.63 -4.47 2.85
CA TRP A 16 -17.70 -4.99 1.50
C TRP A 16 -16.35 -4.99 0.78
N LEU A 17 -15.56 -3.93 0.97
CA LEU A 17 -14.18 -3.85 0.45
C LEU A 17 -13.26 -4.85 1.15
N TYR A 18 -13.40 -4.99 2.47
CA TYR A 18 -12.60 -5.90 3.28
C TYR A 18 -12.76 -7.36 2.86
N GLU A 19 -13.91 -7.80 2.39
CA GLU A 19 -14.11 -9.20 1.97
C GLU A 19 -13.47 -9.55 0.61
N ARG A 20 -12.97 -8.57 -0.14
CA ARG A 20 -12.61 -8.75 -1.55
C ARG A 20 -11.16 -8.40 -1.81
N ALA A 21 -10.53 -9.11 -2.76
CA ALA A 21 -9.16 -8.86 -3.19
C ALA A 21 -9.06 -8.96 -4.71
N VAL A 22 -8.19 -8.14 -5.32
CA VAL A 22 -7.85 -8.22 -6.74
C VAL A 22 -6.45 -8.81 -6.86
N LEU A 23 -6.32 -9.89 -7.63
CA LEU A 23 -5.04 -10.49 -7.96
C LEU A 23 -4.59 -10.02 -9.34
N SER A 24 -3.30 -9.71 -9.47
CA SER A 24 -2.67 -9.28 -10.71
C SER A 24 -1.28 -9.89 -10.83
N PRO A 25 -0.83 -10.26 -12.04
CA PRO A 25 0.51 -10.79 -12.25
C PRO A 25 1.62 -9.74 -12.07
N LYS A 26 1.31 -8.44 -12.06
CA LYS A 26 2.30 -7.37 -11.91
C LYS A 26 1.89 -6.37 -10.82
N ASN A 27 2.83 -6.03 -9.95
CA ASN A 27 2.66 -5.04 -8.87
C ASN A 27 2.29 -3.65 -9.41
N GLU A 28 2.79 -3.26 -10.59
CA GLU A 28 2.43 -1.99 -11.23
C GLU A 28 0.91 -1.86 -11.42
N TRP A 29 0.24 -2.93 -11.86
CA TRP A 29 -1.21 -2.95 -12.03
C TRP A 29 -1.95 -2.98 -10.69
N VAL A 30 -1.41 -3.68 -9.68
CA VAL A 30 -1.95 -3.65 -8.31
C VAL A 30 -1.93 -2.22 -7.77
N ASN A 31 -0.80 -1.51 -7.91
CA ASN A 31 -0.64 -0.13 -7.45
C ASN A 31 -1.63 0.82 -8.14
N LYS A 32 -1.82 0.70 -9.46
CA LYS A 32 -2.79 1.51 -10.21
C LYS A 32 -4.23 1.30 -9.71
N ILE A 33 -4.61 0.05 -9.40
CA ILE A 33 -5.96 -0.27 -8.92
C ILE A 33 -6.16 0.20 -7.49
N ASN A 34 -5.19 -0.06 -6.61
CA ASN A 34 -5.23 0.41 -5.22
C ASN A 34 -5.34 1.94 -5.17
N LYS A 35 -4.57 2.64 -6.00
CA LYS A 35 -4.64 4.11 -6.11
C LYS A 35 -6.00 4.57 -6.62
N LYS A 36 -6.54 3.94 -7.66
CA LYS A 36 -7.89 4.27 -8.18
C LYS A 36 -8.98 4.09 -7.12
N ILE A 37 -8.95 3.00 -6.36
CA ILE A 37 -9.91 2.74 -5.27
C ILE A 37 -9.75 3.79 -4.17
N LEU A 38 -8.51 4.07 -3.75
CA LEU A 38 -8.21 5.08 -2.74
C LEU A 38 -8.72 6.47 -3.15
N ASP A 39 -8.54 6.85 -4.42
CA ASP A 39 -9.00 8.13 -4.95
C ASP A 39 -10.53 8.24 -4.97
N MET A 40 -11.26 7.12 -5.13
CA MET A 40 -12.72 7.07 -5.09
C MET A 40 -13.32 7.13 -3.67
N ILE A 41 -12.57 6.70 -2.65
CA ILE A 41 -13.03 6.77 -1.25
C ILE A 41 -13.11 8.23 -0.83
N VAL A 42 -14.25 8.63 -0.26
CA VAL A 42 -14.47 9.98 0.26
C VAL A 42 -13.77 10.13 1.61
N GLY A 43 -13.04 11.22 1.79
CA GLY A 43 -12.38 11.56 3.06
C GLY A 43 -10.96 12.09 2.86
N ASP A 44 -10.42 12.63 3.94
CA ASP A 44 -9.09 13.21 3.94
C ASP A 44 -8.02 12.13 3.78
N SER A 45 -7.08 12.40 2.88
CA SER A 45 -5.91 11.58 2.66
C SER A 45 -4.81 11.96 3.62
N LYS A 46 -4.13 10.95 4.17
CA LYS A 46 -2.90 11.12 4.95
C LYS A 46 -1.75 10.37 4.30
N VAL A 47 -0.66 11.09 4.06
CA VAL A 47 0.56 10.56 3.46
C VAL A 47 1.60 10.33 4.55
N TYR A 48 2.17 9.14 4.58
CA TYR A 48 3.31 8.75 5.41
C TYR A 48 4.51 8.54 4.49
N SER A 49 5.60 9.26 4.74
CA SER A 49 6.86 9.10 4.00
C SER A 49 7.84 8.25 4.78
N SER A 50 8.54 7.33 4.12
CA SER A 50 9.64 6.57 4.73
C SER A 50 10.81 7.50 5.05
N ILE A 51 11.64 7.04 5.99
CA ILE A 51 12.92 7.66 6.33
C ILE A 51 13.96 6.60 6.04
N ASP A 52 14.66 6.77 4.91
CA ASP A 52 15.64 5.81 4.43
C ASP A 52 17.06 6.31 4.66
N THR A 53 17.97 5.39 4.99
CA THR A 53 19.37 5.72 5.23
C THR A 53 20.23 4.59 4.70
N VAL A 54 21.34 4.95 4.04
CA VAL A 54 22.30 3.98 3.52
C VAL A 54 23.31 3.66 4.61
N ILE A 55 23.42 2.38 4.96
CA ILE A 55 24.47 1.88 5.84
C ILE A 55 25.61 1.40 4.92
N ALA A 56 26.49 2.33 4.51
CA ALA A 56 27.69 2.00 3.74
C ALA A 56 28.94 2.28 4.56
N ASN A 57 29.92 1.38 4.49
CA ASN A 57 31.25 1.55 5.12
C ASN A 57 32.20 2.41 4.29
N ASN A 58 31.80 2.76 3.07
CA ASN A 58 32.59 3.52 2.10
C ASN A 58 31.79 4.77 1.70
N ASP A 59 32.48 5.85 1.31
CA ASP A 59 31.98 7.21 0.98
C ASP A 59 30.87 7.32 -0.11
N SER A 60 30.20 6.23 -0.48
CA SER A 60 29.04 6.24 -1.36
C SER A 60 27.83 6.86 -0.66
N THR A 61 27.75 8.19 -0.72
CA THR A 61 26.55 8.95 -0.33
C THR A 61 25.57 8.94 -1.49
N TYR A 62 24.49 8.16 -1.37
CA TYR A 62 23.38 8.23 -2.32
C TYR A 62 22.49 9.42 -1.99
N PRO A 63 22.03 10.20 -2.99
CA PRO A 63 21.03 11.22 -2.78
C PRO A 63 19.73 10.63 -2.20
N VAL A 64 19.08 11.36 -1.30
CA VAL A 64 17.80 10.92 -0.71
C VAL A 64 16.72 10.78 -1.77
N GLU A 65 16.78 11.59 -2.82
CA GLU A 65 15.87 11.53 -3.96
C GLU A 65 15.97 10.17 -4.64
N PHE A 66 17.20 9.65 -4.82
CA PHE A 66 17.41 8.33 -5.41
C PHE A 66 16.75 7.23 -4.56
N LEU A 67 16.90 7.28 -3.24
CA LEU A 67 16.26 6.33 -2.32
C LEU A 67 14.73 6.40 -2.41
N ASN A 68 14.18 7.62 -2.48
CA ASN A 68 12.74 7.85 -2.55
C ASN A 68 12.09 7.32 -3.85
N TYR A 69 12.88 7.06 -4.89
CA TYR A 69 12.42 6.47 -6.17
C TYR A 69 12.56 4.94 -6.24
N LEU A 70 13.20 4.29 -5.26
CA LEU A 70 13.42 2.84 -5.30
C LEU A 70 12.10 2.08 -5.04
N GLU A 71 11.67 1.31 -6.03
CA GLU A 71 10.55 0.37 -5.92
C GLU A 71 11.10 -1.06 -5.87
N LEU A 72 11.44 -1.52 -4.67
CA LEU A 72 12.03 -2.85 -4.44
C LEU A 72 10.96 -3.87 -4.06
N THR A 73 11.07 -5.08 -4.61
CA THR A 73 10.17 -6.19 -4.25
C THR A 73 10.26 -6.51 -2.76
N GLY A 74 9.12 -6.52 -2.06
CA GLY A 74 9.06 -6.84 -0.62
C GLY A 74 9.38 -5.66 0.30
N VAL A 75 9.63 -4.47 -0.25
CA VAL A 75 9.79 -3.23 0.51
C VAL A 75 8.63 -2.29 0.15
N PRO A 76 7.98 -1.63 1.12
CA PRO A 76 6.98 -0.62 0.83
C PRO A 76 7.60 0.56 0.06
N SER A 77 6.83 1.16 -0.86
CA SER A 77 7.20 2.40 -1.54
C SER A 77 7.44 3.53 -0.52
N HIS A 78 8.25 4.52 -0.90
CA HIS A 78 8.60 5.65 -0.02
C HIS A 78 7.37 6.40 0.50
N LYS A 79 6.27 6.48 -0.28
CA LYS A 79 5.03 7.14 0.14
C LYS A 79 3.91 6.12 0.32
N LEU A 80 3.35 6.10 1.53
CA LEU A 80 2.13 5.37 1.86
C LEU A 80 0.99 6.37 2.05
N GLU A 81 0.00 6.32 1.18
CA GLU A 81 -1.20 7.16 1.24
C GLU A 81 -2.38 6.35 1.76
N LEU A 82 -3.09 6.88 2.76
CA LEU A 82 -4.23 6.20 3.40
C LEU A 82 -5.41 7.15 3.60
N LYS A 83 -6.63 6.60 3.56
CA LYS A 83 -7.88 7.27 3.92
C LYS A 83 -8.64 6.41 4.93
N VAL A 84 -9.49 7.03 5.74
CA VAL A 84 -10.40 6.28 6.62
C VAL A 84 -11.32 5.40 5.78
N GLY A 85 -11.46 4.12 6.14
CA GLY A 85 -12.30 3.15 5.44
C GLY A 85 -11.62 2.35 4.33
N VAL A 86 -10.33 2.60 4.02
CA VAL A 86 -9.58 1.74 3.10
C VAL A 86 -9.08 0.47 3.80
N THR A 87 -9.11 -0.66 3.10
CA THR A 87 -8.52 -1.90 3.58
C THR A 87 -7.00 -1.89 3.43
N VAL A 88 -6.29 -2.32 4.47
CA VAL A 88 -4.82 -2.45 4.46
C VAL A 88 -4.39 -3.90 4.67
N LEU A 89 -3.20 -4.24 4.19
CA LEU A 89 -2.56 -5.55 4.38
C LEU A 89 -1.24 -5.35 5.12
N LEU A 90 -1.04 -6.13 6.18
CA LEU A 90 0.21 -6.11 6.93
C LEU A 90 1.30 -6.83 6.13
N MET A 91 2.43 -6.17 5.88
CA MET A 91 3.54 -6.70 5.08
C MET A 91 4.65 -7.36 5.92
N ARG A 92 4.59 -7.25 7.26
CA ARG A 92 5.58 -7.79 8.21
C ARG A 92 4.88 -8.28 9.47
N ASN A 93 5.49 -9.21 10.18
CA ASN A 93 4.96 -9.66 11.47
C ASN A 93 5.12 -8.56 12.52
N PHE A 94 4.02 -8.24 13.21
CA PHE A 94 4.00 -7.25 14.28
C PHE A 94 3.81 -7.92 15.65
N ASP A 95 2.84 -8.82 15.76
CA ASP A 95 2.52 -9.53 17.02
C ASP A 95 2.04 -10.96 16.70
N ALA A 96 2.98 -11.88 16.50
CA ALA A 96 2.67 -13.25 16.14
C ALA A 96 2.05 -14.01 17.35
N PRO A 97 1.00 -14.84 17.15
CA PRO A 97 0.43 -15.24 15.86
C PRO A 97 -0.75 -14.39 15.36
N ARG A 98 -1.08 -13.27 16.04
CA ARG A 98 -2.31 -12.50 15.79
C ARG A 98 -2.20 -11.51 14.64
N LEU A 99 -1.08 -10.80 14.55
CA LEU A 99 -0.81 -9.75 13.57
C LEU A 99 0.45 -10.13 12.79
N CYS A 100 0.23 -10.91 11.74
CA CYS A 100 1.28 -11.48 10.89
C CYS A 100 1.22 -10.90 9.49
N ASN A 101 2.26 -11.14 8.70
CA ASN A 101 2.24 -10.85 7.27
C ASN A 101 1.00 -11.47 6.62
N GLY A 102 0.22 -10.68 5.89
CA GLY A 102 -1.05 -11.08 5.30
C GLY A 102 -2.29 -10.77 6.13
N THR A 103 -2.17 -10.30 7.37
CA THR A 103 -3.33 -9.82 8.15
C THR A 103 -3.96 -8.63 7.44
N ARG A 104 -5.28 -8.68 7.24
CA ARG A 104 -6.07 -7.59 6.65
C ARG A 104 -6.78 -6.82 7.75
N GLN A 105 -6.86 -5.49 7.60
CA GLN A 105 -7.58 -4.59 8.51
C GLN A 105 -8.34 -3.53 7.73
#